data_AF-A0A364K2B8-F1
#
_entry.id   AF-A0A364K2B8-F1
#
_cell.length_a   1.000
_cell.length_b   1.000
_cell.length_c   1.000
_cell.angle_alpha   90.00
_cell.angle_beta   90.00
_cell.angle_gamma   90.00
#
_symmetry.space_group_name_H-M   'P 1'
#
loop_
_entity.id
_entity.type
_entity.pdbx_description
1 polymer ?
#
loop_
_entity_poly.entity_id
_entity_poly.type
_entity_poly.pdbx_seq_one_letter_code
_entity_poly.pdbx_strand_id
1 'polypeptide(L)'
;MGRGDDTPLNLGVVQNGNGLRTLTTQEFHRLQPWECQITVLGETLGYPPKAVSFYVNHWVNLQKDQDQERVNYATHHVGLKYCGINCSSSIVDFTDNIKWFWDTYEQPIAIWVVVDMLKYDMGADFRIPYRDGQELYNVEKTVKSILLQNEMVIRKDIVVASINI
;
A
#
# COMPACT_ATOMS: atom_id res chain seq x y z
N MET A 1 -37.62 -19.46 3.43
CA MET A 1 -37.60 -18.29 4.32
C MET A 1 -36.68 -18.60 5.50
N GLY A 2 -35.38 -18.38 5.34
CA GLY A 2 -34.40 -18.52 6.43
C GLY A 2 -34.11 -17.13 6.99
N ARG A 3 -34.38 -16.91 8.27
CA ARG A 3 -33.96 -15.68 8.97
C ARG A 3 -32.45 -15.78 9.15
N GLY A 4 -31.71 -14.81 8.61
CA GLY A 4 -30.29 -14.67 8.90
C GLY A 4 -30.13 -14.34 10.38
N ASP A 5 -29.39 -15.18 11.10
CA ASP A 5 -28.91 -14.87 12.43
C ASP A 5 -27.83 -13.79 12.30
N ASP A 6 -28.25 -12.53 12.42
CA ASP A 6 -27.36 -11.37 12.59
C ASP A 6 -26.77 -11.38 14.01
N THR A 7 -26.10 -12.46 14.40
CA THR A 7 -25.41 -12.50 15.69
C THR A 7 -24.14 -11.67 15.54
N PRO A 8 -24.01 -10.52 16.21
CA PRO A 8 -22.81 -9.70 16.09
C PRO A 8 -21.61 -10.48 16.61
N LEU A 9 -20.58 -10.62 15.76
CA LEU A 9 -19.29 -11.18 16.15
C LEU A 9 -18.76 -10.39 17.35
N ASN A 10 -18.56 -11.09 18.47
CA ASN A 10 -18.10 -10.50 19.70
C ASN A 10 -16.59 -10.21 19.59
N LEU A 11 -16.24 -9.00 19.16
CA LEU A 11 -14.87 -8.58 18.82
C LEU A 11 -14.01 -8.17 20.02
N GLY A 12 -14.48 -8.39 21.25
CA GLY A 12 -13.72 -8.15 22.48
C GLY A 12 -14.52 -7.40 23.55
N VAL A 13 -14.12 -7.57 24.80
CA VAL A 13 -14.76 -6.93 25.95
C VAL A 13 -13.75 -6.06 26.66
N VAL A 14 -14.09 -4.79 26.87
CA VAL A 14 -13.26 -3.83 27.63
C VAL A 14 -13.89 -3.67 29.00
N GLN A 15 -13.07 -3.83 30.05
CA GLN A 15 -13.49 -3.67 31.43
C GLN A 15 -13.18 -2.24 31.88
N ASN A 16 -14.23 -1.42 31.98
CA ASN A 16 -14.13 -0.12 32.66
C ASN A 16 -14.66 -0.29 34.09
N GLY A 17 -14.33 0.62 35.00
CA GLY A 17 -14.66 0.55 36.44
C GLY A 17 -16.15 0.41 36.80
N ASN A 18 -17.05 0.34 35.82
CA ASN A 18 -18.50 0.17 35.96
C ASN A 18 -19.03 -1.15 35.33
N GLY A 19 -18.15 -2.10 34.95
CA GLY A 19 -18.54 -3.41 34.41
C GLY A 19 -18.03 -3.69 32.99
N LEU A 20 -18.22 -4.93 32.55
CA LEU A 20 -17.89 -5.41 31.19
C LEU A 20 -18.94 -4.87 30.21
N ARG A 21 -18.52 -4.00 29.28
CA ARG A 21 -19.36 -3.54 28.16
C ARG A 21 -18.76 -4.05 26.86
N THR A 22 -19.60 -4.63 26.00
CA THR A 22 -19.24 -4.99 24.63
C THR A 22 -19.04 -3.71 23.84
N LEU A 23 -17.87 -3.55 23.18
CA LEU A 23 -17.63 -2.41 22.32
C LEU A 23 -18.60 -2.44 21.15
N THR A 24 -19.21 -1.29 20.84
CA THR A 24 -19.95 -1.16 19.58
C THR A 24 -18.97 -1.21 18.41
N THR A 25 -19.38 -1.74 17.26
CA THR A 25 -18.59 -1.72 16.01
C THR A 25 -18.07 -0.31 15.70
N GLN A 26 -18.83 0.72 16.07
CA GLN A 26 -18.46 2.12 15.88
C GLN A 26 -17.37 2.63 16.84
N GLU A 27 -17.26 2.07 18.06
CA GLU A 27 -16.18 2.37 19.02
C GLU A 27 -14.88 1.64 18.66
N PHE A 28 -14.97 0.42 18.09
CA PHE A 28 -13.80 -0.36 17.63
C PHE A 28 -13.06 0.32 16.45
N HIS A 29 -13.80 1.02 15.58
CA HIS A 29 -13.23 1.79 14.47
C HIS A 29 -12.64 3.16 14.88
N ARG A 30 -12.96 3.68 16.07
CA ARG A 30 -12.50 5.03 16.48
C ARG A 30 -11.08 5.07 17.02
N LEU A 31 -10.49 3.91 17.31
CA LEU A 31 -9.15 3.81 17.86
C LEU A 31 -8.52 2.54 17.30
N GLN A 32 -7.87 2.65 16.15
CA GLN A 32 -6.72 1.80 15.85
C GLN A 32 -5.48 2.66 16.17
N PRO A 33 -5.03 2.76 17.44
CA PRO A 33 -3.95 3.67 17.83
C PRO A 33 -2.67 3.45 17.02
N TRP A 34 -2.52 2.24 16.46
CA TRP A 34 -1.39 1.86 15.65
C TRP A 34 -1.28 2.66 14.34
N GLU A 35 -2.38 3.11 13.73
CA GLU A 35 -2.32 3.89 12.48
C GLU A 35 -1.54 5.19 12.70
N CYS A 36 -1.93 5.94 13.73
CA CYS A 36 -1.24 7.17 14.14
C CYS A 36 0.21 6.90 14.56
N GLN A 37 0.46 5.81 15.29
CA GLN A 37 1.81 5.43 15.69
C GLN A 37 2.71 5.13 14.49
N ILE A 38 2.22 4.41 13.48
CA ILE A 38 2.98 4.10 12.26
C ILE A 38 3.20 5.38 11.45
N THR A 39 2.21 6.26 11.35
CA THR A 39 2.39 7.55 10.65
C THR A 39 3.50 8.38 11.30
N VAL A 40 3.41 8.62 12.60
CA VAL A 40 4.41 9.39 13.35
C VAL A 40 5.79 8.73 13.27
N LEU A 41 5.86 7.40 13.42
CA LEU A 41 7.12 6.67 13.31
C LEU A 41 7.73 6.80 11.90
N GLY A 42 6.93 6.63 10.85
CA GLY A 42 7.38 6.72 9.47
C GLY A 42 7.93 8.10 9.12
N GLU A 43 7.19 9.15 9.49
CA GLU A 43 7.65 10.53 9.26
C GLU A 43 8.92 10.84 10.08
N THR A 44 8.99 10.36 11.33
CA THR A 44 10.19 10.54 12.18
C THR A 44 11.41 9.82 11.63
N LEU A 45 11.23 8.66 11.00
CA LEU A 45 12.29 7.90 10.34
C LEU A 45 12.69 8.48 8.97
N GLY A 46 12.03 9.55 8.51
CA GLY A 46 12.37 10.23 7.27
C GLY A 46 11.80 9.56 6.01
N TYR A 47 10.66 8.87 6.13
CA TYR A 47 9.92 8.36 4.97
C TYR A 47 9.06 9.45 4.32
N PRO A 48 8.83 9.39 2.99
CA PRO A 48 7.89 10.31 2.33
C PRO A 48 6.48 10.19 2.92
N PRO A 49 5.80 11.29 3.31
CA PRO A 49 4.49 11.22 3.97
C PRO A 49 3.41 10.46 3.17
N LYS A 50 3.42 10.57 1.84
CA LYS A 50 2.47 9.85 0.97
C LYS A 50 2.78 8.35 0.92
N ALA A 51 4.05 7.95 0.96
CA ALA A 51 4.45 6.54 1.06
C ALA A 51 4.03 5.93 2.42
N VAL A 52 4.17 6.70 3.51
CA VAL A 52 3.67 6.30 4.84
C VAL A 52 2.15 6.12 4.82
N SER A 53 1.42 7.06 4.22
CA SER A 53 -0.03 6.98 4.07
C SER A 53 -0.46 5.75 3.25
N PHE A 54 0.25 5.47 2.15
CA PHE A 54 0.02 4.27 1.35
C PHE A 54 0.21 2.99 2.17
N TYR A 55 1.28 2.90 2.97
CA TYR A 55 1.54 1.75 3.81
C TYR A 55 0.47 1.54 4.89
N VAL A 56 0.05 2.60 5.58
CA VAL A 56 -1.04 2.51 6.58
C VAL A 56 -2.34 2.06 5.92
N ASN A 57 -2.71 2.67 4.79
CA ASN A 57 -3.93 2.33 4.06
C ASN A 57 -3.92 0.87 3.58
N HIS A 58 -2.78 0.35 3.14
CA HIS A 58 -2.63 -1.06 2.77
C HIS A 58 -3.05 -1.99 3.90
N TRP A 59 -2.54 -1.78 5.12
CA TRP A 59 -2.89 -2.61 6.28
C TRP A 59 -4.36 -2.48 6.69
N VAL A 60 -4.90 -1.26 6.65
CA VAL A 60 -6.31 -1.02 6.94
C VAL A 60 -7.22 -1.74 5.94
N ASN A 61 -6.88 -1.70 4.66
CA ASN A 61 -7.65 -2.36 3.61
C ASN A 61 -7.50 -3.89 3.67
N LEU A 62 -6.30 -4.38 3.97
CA LEU A 62 -6.03 -5.81 4.12
C LEU A 62 -6.88 -6.45 5.23
N GLN A 63 -7.17 -5.70 6.30
CA GLN A 63 -8.09 -6.14 7.36
C GLN A 63 -9.56 -6.14 6.93
N LYS A 64 -9.95 -5.31 5.95
CA LYS A 64 -11.33 -5.19 5.46
C LYS A 64 -11.65 -6.22 4.39
N ASP A 65 -10.77 -6.35 3.39
CA ASP A 65 -10.94 -7.22 2.23
C ASP A 65 -9.57 -7.61 1.68
N GLN A 66 -9.14 -8.84 1.99
CA GLN A 66 -7.82 -9.35 1.61
C GLN A 66 -7.66 -9.52 0.10
N ASP A 67 -8.70 -9.98 -0.58
CA ASP A 67 -8.64 -10.25 -2.02
C ASP A 67 -8.60 -8.93 -2.80
N GLN A 68 -9.47 -7.98 -2.45
CA GLN A 68 -9.49 -6.68 -3.08
C GLN A 68 -8.19 -5.88 -2.82
N GLU A 69 -7.65 -5.96 -1.61
CA GLU A 69 -6.39 -5.28 -1.30
C GLU A 69 -5.20 -5.95 -1.99
N ARG A 70 -5.17 -7.28 -2.11
CA ARG A 70 -4.13 -7.97 -2.90
C ARG A 70 -4.13 -7.50 -4.35
N VAL A 71 -5.30 -7.34 -4.96
CA VAL A 71 -5.43 -6.80 -6.33
C VAL A 71 -4.96 -5.34 -6.38
N ASN A 72 -5.42 -4.51 -5.44
CA ASN A 72 -5.06 -3.11 -5.36
C ASN A 72 -3.54 -2.93 -5.22
N TYR A 73 -2.94 -3.63 -4.27
CA TYR A 73 -1.50 -3.60 -4.03
C TYR A 73 -0.72 -4.04 -5.27
N ALA A 74 -1.06 -5.18 -5.87
CA ALA A 74 -0.32 -5.69 -7.04
C ALA A 74 -0.44 -4.82 -8.31
N THR A 75 -1.42 -3.91 -8.36
CA THR A 75 -1.66 -3.01 -9.50
C THR A 75 -1.24 -1.55 -9.23
N HIS A 76 -0.92 -1.19 -7.99
CA HIS A 76 -0.55 0.19 -7.63
C HIS A 76 0.77 0.30 -6.87
N HIS A 77 1.31 -0.80 -6.36
CA HIS A 77 2.53 -0.83 -5.56
C HIS A 77 3.77 -0.53 -6.40
N VAL A 78 4.63 0.32 -5.84
CA VAL A 78 5.99 0.58 -6.30
C VAL A 78 6.91 0.63 -5.09
N GLY A 79 8.00 -0.14 -5.11
CA GLY A 79 9.08 -0.04 -4.13
C GLY A 79 10.04 1.09 -4.48
N LEU A 80 10.45 1.89 -3.50
CA LEU A 80 11.45 2.95 -3.65
C LEU A 80 12.60 2.73 -2.67
N LYS A 81 13.85 2.81 -3.14
CA LYS A 81 15.05 2.76 -2.30
C LYS A 81 15.96 3.94 -2.57
N TYR A 82 16.37 4.62 -1.50
CA TYR A 82 17.25 5.78 -1.57
C TYR A 82 17.96 6.02 -0.23
N CYS A 83 19.28 6.21 -0.25
CA CYS A 83 20.09 6.47 0.95
C CYS A 83 19.87 5.49 2.12
N GLY A 84 19.65 4.20 1.83
CA GLY A 84 19.36 3.18 2.86
C GLY A 84 17.89 3.13 3.32
N ILE A 85 17.07 4.10 2.91
CA ILE A 85 15.62 4.09 3.11
C ILE A 85 15.00 3.18 2.05
N ASN A 86 14.10 2.29 2.46
CA ASN A 86 13.30 1.43 1.57
C ASN A 86 11.83 1.54 1.96
N CYS A 87 10.97 1.96 1.04
CA CYS A 87 9.55 2.13 1.29
C CYS A 87 8.68 1.65 0.13
N SER A 88 7.41 1.39 0.45
CA SER A 88 6.37 1.08 -0.52
C SER A 88 5.54 2.33 -0.78
N SER A 89 5.23 2.59 -2.05
CA SER A 89 4.52 3.77 -2.53
C SER A 89 3.42 3.37 -3.51
N SER A 90 2.43 4.25 -3.68
CA SER A 90 1.51 4.19 -4.82
C SER A 90 2.16 4.73 -6.08
N ILE A 91 1.81 4.17 -7.24
CA ILE A 91 2.13 4.74 -8.55
C ILE A 91 1.49 6.13 -8.77
N VAL A 92 0.39 6.44 -8.09
CA VAL A 92 -0.27 7.75 -8.19
C VAL A 92 0.60 8.86 -7.60
N ASP A 93 1.33 8.54 -6.52
CA ASP A 93 2.18 9.46 -5.77
C ASP A 93 3.67 9.34 -6.13
N PHE A 94 3.99 8.55 -7.15
CA PHE A 94 5.36 8.17 -7.51
C PHE A 94 6.31 9.37 -7.67
N THR A 95 5.91 10.32 -8.52
CA THR A 95 6.72 11.51 -8.84
C THR A 95 6.88 12.42 -7.63
N ASP A 96 5.84 12.56 -6.80
CA ASP A 96 5.89 13.40 -5.60
C ASP A 96 6.80 12.80 -4.53
N ASN A 97 6.76 11.48 -4.32
CA ASN A 97 7.63 10.80 -3.36
C ASN A 97 9.11 10.87 -3.78
N ILE A 98 9.40 10.76 -5.08
CA ILE A 98 10.77 10.90 -5.59
C ILE A 98 11.29 12.33 -5.42
N LYS A 99 10.48 13.33 -5.77
CA LYS A 99 10.86 14.74 -5.56
C LYS A 99 11.06 15.05 -4.08
N TRP A 100 10.21 14.50 -3.20
CA TRP A 100 10.37 14.63 -1.76
C TRP A 100 11.73 14.10 -1.29
N PHE A 101 12.21 12.95 -1.81
CA PHE A 101 13.56 12.47 -1.49
C PHE A 101 14.64 13.48 -1.91
N TRP A 102 14.56 14.02 -3.13
CA TRP A 102 15.53 15.00 -3.64
C TRP A 102 15.52 16.35 -2.92
N ASP A 103 14.39 16.72 -2.33
CA ASP A 103 14.22 17.95 -1.57
C ASP A 103 14.64 17.78 -0.10
N THR A 104 14.49 16.57 0.45
CA THR A 104 14.80 16.25 1.85
C THR A 104 16.28 15.90 2.05
N TYR A 105 16.89 15.26 1.07
CA TYR A 105 18.23 14.69 1.16
C TYR A 105 19.10 15.19 0.02
N GLU A 106 20.27 15.73 0.37
CA GLU A 106 21.18 16.36 -0.60
C GLU A 106 22.11 15.36 -1.31
N GLN A 107 22.05 14.07 -0.98
CA GLN A 107 22.99 13.07 -1.49
C GLN A 107 22.76 12.80 -3.00
N PRO A 108 23.76 13.04 -3.86
CA PRO A 108 23.60 12.93 -5.31
C PRO A 108 23.72 11.48 -5.81
N ILE A 109 22.90 10.59 -5.24
CA ILE A 109 22.84 9.18 -5.62
C ILE A 109 21.55 8.87 -6.37
N ALA A 110 21.55 7.78 -7.15
CA ALA A 110 20.36 7.36 -7.86
C ALA A 110 19.29 6.78 -6.91
N ILE A 111 18.02 7.05 -7.21
CA ILE A 111 16.88 6.36 -6.59
C ILE A 111 16.66 5.04 -7.33
N TRP A 112 16.48 3.96 -6.58
CA TRP A 112 16.11 2.67 -7.13
C TRP A 112 14.60 2.49 -7.02
N VAL A 113 13.99 2.11 -8.12
CA VAL A 113 12.56 1.85 -8.23
C VAL A 113 12.38 0.36 -8.49
N VAL A 114 11.52 -0.31 -7.75
CA VAL A 114 11.23 -1.74 -7.88
C VAL A 114 9.74 -1.93 -8.14
N VAL A 115 9.39 -2.77 -9.11
CA VAL A 115 8.01 -3.14 -9.41
C VAL A 115 7.92 -4.63 -9.71
N ASP A 116 6.88 -5.29 -9.20
CA ASP A 116 6.65 -6.71 -9.45
C ASP A 116 5.97 -6.90 -10.81
N MET A 117 6.42 -7.89 -11.58
CA MET A 117 5.84 -8.28 -12.87
C MET A 117 5.14 -9.63 -12.73
N LEU A 118 3.84 -9.61 -12.43
CA LEU A 118 3.07 -10.81 -12.11
C LEU A 118 3.10 -11.86 -13.22
N LYS A 119 3.10 -11.43 -14.48
CA LYS A 119 3.14 -12.32 -15.65
C LYS A 119 4.34 -13.27 -15.66
N TYR A 120 5.46 -12.81 -15.11
CA TYR A 120 6.75 -13.50 -15.17
C TYR A 120 7.24 -13.97 -13.81
N ASP A 121 6.47 -13.70 -12.74
CA ASP A 121 6.86 -13.96 -11.35
C ASP A 121 8.26 -13.44 -11.02
N MET A 122 8.55 -12.20 -11.43
CA MET A 122 9.85 -11.57 -11.25
C MET A 122 9.73 -10.06 -10.98
N GLY A 123 10.73 -9.47 -10.33
CA GLY A 123 10.83 -8.03 -10.14
C GLY A 123 11.56 -7.34 -11.31
N ALA A 124 11.16 -6.12 -11.64
CA ALA A 124 11.94 -5.19 -12.44
C ALA A 124 12.48 -4.08 -11.54
N ASP A 125 13.75 -3.70 -11.75
CA ASP A 125 14.35 -2.55 -11.09
C ASP A 125 14.81 -1.49 -12.09
N PHE A 126 14.62 -0.22 -11.72
CA PHE A 126 15.02 0.94 -12.49
C PHE A 126 15.84 1.87 -11.62
N ARG A 127 16.70 2.67 -12.25
CA ARG A 127 17.51 3.69 -11.56
C ARG A 127 17.24 5.04 -12.15
N ILE A 128 16.89 5.99 -11.28
CA ILE A 128 16.67 7.39 -11.66
C ILE A 128 17.85 8.19 -11.11
N PRO A 129 18.72 8.76 -11.96
CA PRO A 129 19.80 9.64 -11.51
C PRO A 129 19.27 10.82 -10.69
N TYR A 130 20.11 11.35 -9.79
CA TYR A 130 19.72 12.42 -8.89
C TYR A 130 19.23 13.66 -9.66
N ARG A 131 18.00 14.08 -9.38
CA ARG A 131 17.31 15.23 -10.02
C ARG A 131 17.17 15.13 -11.55
N ASP A 132 17.21 13.92 -12.10
CA ASP A 132 16.93 13.71 -13.52
C ASP A 132 15.42 13.58 -13.76
N GLY A 133 14.79 14.72 -14.11
CA GLY A 133 13.36 14.77 -14.39
C GLY A 133 12.94 14.02 -15.67
N GLN A 134 13.83 13.86 -16.64
CA GLN A 134 13.52 13.15 -17.88
C GLN A 134 13.50 11.64 -17.64
N GLU A 135 14.50 11.12 -16.92
CA GLU A 135 14.54 9.71 -16.56
C GLU A 135 13.42 9.34 -15.58
N LEU A 136 13.08 10.24 -14.65
CA LEU A 136 11.90 10.07 -13.80
C LEU A 136 10.62 9.86 -14.62
N TYR A 137 10.39 10.69 -15.63
CA TYR A 137 9.23 10.56 -16.52
C TYR A 137 9.24 9.24 -17.32
N ASN A 138 10.42 8.84 -17.84
CA ASN A 138 10.57 7.60 -18.59
C ASN A 138 10.28 6.36 -17.73
N VAL A 139 10.82 6.34 -16.50
CA VAL A 139 10.60 5.27 -15.53
C VAL A 139 9.13 5.24 -15.08
N GLU A 140 8.53 6.39 -14.78
CA GLU A 140 7.10 6.47 -14.42
C GLU A 140 6.21 5.84 -15.49
N LYS A 141 6.44 6.18 -16.76
CA LYS A 141 5.70 5.63 -17.90
C LYS A 141 5.88 4.11 -18.01
N THR A 142 7.10 3.62 -17.83
CA THR A 142 7.42 2.19 -17.90
C THR A 142 6.76 1.43 -16.75
N VAL A 143 6.85 1.93 -15.52
CA VAL A 143 6.21 1.32 -14.34
C VAL A 143 4.69 1.29 -14.50
N LYS A 144 4.06 2.38 -14.96
CA LYS A 144 2.62 2.40 -15.26
C LYS A 144 2.22 1.32 -16.28
N SER A 145 3.04 1.12 -17.31
CA SER A 145 2.79 0.06 -18.32
C SER A 145 2.87 -1.33 -17.70
N ILE A 146 3.85 -1.60 -16.82
CA ILE A 146 3.98 -2.88 -16.10
C ILE A 146 2.77 -3.12 -15.21
N LEU A 147 2.36 -2.13 -14.41
CA LEU A 147 1.23 -2.26 -13.50
C LEU A 147 -0.10 -2.46 -14.24
N LEU A 148 -0.28 -1.84 -15.40
CA LEU A 148 -1.42 -2.11 -16.28
C LEU A 148 -1.42 -3.55 -16.80
N GLN A 149 -0.24 -4.12 -17.11
CA GLN A 149 -0.14 -5.53 -17.48
C GLN A 149 -0.48 -6.45 -16.31
N ASN A 150 -0.07 -6.12 -15.08
CA ASN A 150 -0.45 -6.87 -13.88
C ASN A 150 -1.98 -6.90 -13.72
N GLU A 151 -2.65 -5.76 -13.93
CA GLU A 151 -4.11 -5.67 -13.88
C GLU A 151 -4.77 -6.61 -14.90
N MET A 152 -4.24 -6.68 -16.12
CA MET A 152 -4.75 -7.59 -17.16
C MET A 152 -4.57 -9.06 -16.78
N VAL A 153 -3.45 -9.43 -16.15
CA VAL A 153 -3.20 -10.80 -15.66
C VAL A 153 -4.24 -11.19 -14.61
N ILE A 154 -4.43 -10.34 -13.60
CA ILE A 154 -5.39 -10.59 -12.52
C ILE A 154 -6.82 -10.75 -13.06
N ARG A 155 -7.25 -9.85 -13.97
CA ARG A 155 -8.59 -9.94 -14.58
C ARG A 155 -8.80 -11.25 -15.33
N LYS A 156 -7.76 -11.74 -16.03
CA LYS A 156 -7.82 -13.01 -16.75
C LYS A 156 -8.00 -14.19 -15.78
N ASP A 157 -7.29 -14.18 -14.65
CA ASP A 157 -7.38 -15.25 -13.65
C ASP A 157 -8.77 -15.31 -13.00
N ILE A 158 -9.38 -14.15 -12.71
CA ILE A 158 -10.74 -14.04 -12.18
C ILE A 158 -11.77 -14.63 -13.17
N VAL A 159 -11.65 -14.30 -14.46
CA VAL A 159 -12.53 -14.83 -15.51
C VAL A 159 -12.41 -16.35 -15.63
N VAL A 160 -11.17 -16.88 -15.61
CA VAL A 160 -10.94 -18.34 -15.67
C VAL A 160 -11.51 -19.05 -14.45
N ALA A 161 -11.35 -18.47 -13.24
CA ALA A 161 -11.95 -19.02 -12.02
C ALA A 161 -13.49 -19.05 -12.09
N SER A 162 -14.11 -18.06 -12.73
CA SER A 162 -15.56 -17.92 -12.82
C SER A 162 -16.24 -18.88 -13.80
N ILE A 163 -15.51 -19.36 -14.83
CA ILE A 163 -16.02 -20.30 -15.84
C ILE A 163 -16.03 -21.75 -15.32
N ASN A 164 -15.19 -22.06 -14.34
CA ASN A 164 -15.02 -23.41 -13.80
C ASN A 164 -15.94 -23.73 -12.61
N ILE A 165 -16.91 -22.86 -12.30
CA ILE A 165 -17.93 -23.02 -11.25
C ILE A 165 -19.27 -23.35 -11.91
#